data_AF-A0A9D8A5L6-F1
#
_entry.id   AF-A0A9D8A5L6-F1
#
_cell.length_a   1.000
_cell.length_b   1.000
_cell.length_c   1.000
_cell.angle_alpha   90.00
_cell.angle_beta   90.00
_cell.angle_gamma   90.00
#
_symmetry.space_group_name_H-M   'P 1'
#
loop_
_entity.id
_entity.type
_entity.pdbx_description
1 polymer ?
#
loop_
_entity_poly.entity_id
_entity_poly.type
_entity_poly.pdbx_seq_one_letter_code
_entity_poly.pdbx_strand_id
1 'polypeptide(L)' 'DKNKIIATGRASKGIDLWDVKTGKQLDHWVPEIKEIKQPDAATILDIKLLERNKKLITISSIGIVQTWGLNKK' A
#
# COMPACT_ATOMS: atom_id res chain seq x y z
N ASP A 1 -8.44 -14.83 -18.08
CA ASP A 1 -8.52 -14.59 -16.63
C ASP A 1 -7.41 -13.68 -16.15
N LYS A 2 -7.73 -12.44 -15.79
CA LYS A 2 -6.75 -11.48 -15.25
C LYS A 2 -6.47 -11.89 -13.80
N ASN A 3 -5.20 -12.09 -13.42
CA ASN A 3 -4.82 -12.24 -12.02
C ASN A 3 -5.31 -11.02 -11.25
N LYS A 4 -6.31 -11.22 -10.39
CA LYS A 4 -6.82 -10.16 -9.52
C LYS A 4 -5.89 -10.03 -8.33
N ILE A 5 -5.49 -8.80 -8.04
CA ILE A 5 -4.68 -8.44 -6.88
C ILE A 5 -5.54 -7.66 -5.89
N ILE A 6 -5.29 -7.85 -4.59
CA ILE A 6 -5.87 -7.02 -3.52
C ILE A 6 -4.71 -6.39 -2.75
N ALA A 7 -4.87 -5.12 -2.41
CA ALA A 7 -3.99 -4.42 -1.48
C ALA A 7 -4.73 -4.16 -0.17
N THR A 8 -4.10 -4.41 0.96
CA THR A 8 -4.68 -4.18 2.29
C THR A 8 -3.75 -3.32 3.13
N GLY A 9 -4.31 -2.33 3.84
CA GLY A 9 -3.58 -1.48 4.76
C GLY A 9 -3.57 -2.06 6.18
N ARG A 10 -2.46 -1.89 6.90
CA ARG A 10 -2.30 -2.28 8.30
C ARG A 10 -2.39 -1.05 9.21
N ALA A 11 -2.81 -1.29 10.46
CA ALA A 11 -2.70 -0.29 11.53
C ALA A 11 -1.25 0.16 11.76
N SER A 12 -0.29 -0.76 11.55
CA SER A 12 1.15 -0.54 11.69
C SER A 12 1.81 0.05 10.44
N LYS A 13 1.12 0.90 9.66
CA LYS A 13 1.59 1.53 8.40
C LYS A 13 1.87 0.62 7.20
N GLY A 14 1.99 -0.70 7.38
CA GLY A 14 2.30 -1.61 6.28
C GLY A 14 1.17 -1.72 5.25
N ILE A 15 1.54 -1.99 4.00
CA ILE A 15 0.62 -2.37 2.92
C ILE A 15 1.03 -3.75 2.44
N ASP A 16 0.08 -4.67 2.38
CA ASP A 16 0.29 -5.99 1.81
C ASP A 16 -0.38 -6.10 0.45
N LEU A 17 0.31 -6.75 -0.47
CA LEU A 17 -0.24 -7.11 -1.77
C LEU A 17 -0.50 -8.61 -1.82
N TRP A 18 -1.67 -9.02 -2.31
CA TRP A 18 -2.12 -10.41 -2.33
C TRP A 18 -2.57 -10.81 -3.72
N ASP A 19 -2.31 -12.06 -4.09
CA ASP A 19 -2.95 -12.72 -5.23
C ASP A 19 -4.29 -13.31 -4.79
N VAL A 20 -5.39 -12.88 -5.44
CA VAL A 20 -6.75 -13.27 -5.04
C VAL A 20 -7.02 -14.75 -5.30
N LYS A 21 -6.39 -15.32 -6.34
CA LYS A 21 -6.67 -16.70 -6.75
C LYS A 21 -6.03 -17.71 -5.79
N THR A 22 -4.83 -17.40 -5.31
CA THR A 22 -4.01 -18.30 -4.49
C THR A 22 -3.99 -17.94 -3.01
N GLY A 23 -4.38 -16.71 -2.65
CA GLY A 23 -4.27 -16.18 -1.30
C GLY A 23 -2.83 -15.89 -0.86
N LYS A 24 -1.85 -16.00 -1.77
CA LYS A 24 -0.44 -15.76 -1.44
C LYS A 24 -0.16 -14.26 -1.35
N GLN A 25 0.61 -13.87 -0.33
CA GLN A 25 1.19 -12.53 -0.27
C GLN A 25 2.25 -12.39 -1.38
N LEU A 26 2.11 -11.37 -2.21
CA LEU A 26 2.98 -11.05 -3.33
C LEU A 26 4.09 -10.08 -2.91
N ASP A 27 3.77 -9.07 -2.10
CA ASP A 27 4.72 -8.05 -1.66
C ASP A 27 4.29 -7.42 -0.33
N HIS A 28 5.21 -6.70 0.30
CA HIS A 28 5.00 -5.89 1.49
C HIS A 28 5.68 -4.53 1.33
N TRP A 29 4.93 -3.46 1.55
CA TRP A 29 5.42 -2.08 1.49
C TRP A 29 5.28 -1.39 2.84
N VAL A 30 6.30 -0.65 3.25
CA VAL A 30 6.28 0.20 4.44
C VAL A 30 6.52 1.65 4.02
N PRO A 31 5.65 2.60 4.41
CA PRO A 31 5.85 4.04 4.26
C PRO A 31 7.25 4.48 4.67
N GLU A 32 7.97 5.14 3.76
CA GLU A 32 9.23 5.80 4.12
C GLU A 32 8.96 6.92 5.12
N ILE A 33 9.65 6.88 6.25
CA ILE A 33 9.65 7.95 7.25
C ILE A 33 10.59 9.04 6.75
N LYS A 34 10.02 10.09 6.14
CA LYS A 34 10.81 11.19 5.56
C LYS A 34 11.39 12.15 6.60
N GLU A 35 10.84 12.20 7.80
CA GLU A 35 11.34 13.01 8.90
C GLU A 35 11.18 12.28 10.25
N ILE A 36 12.17 12.43 11.13
CA ILE A 36 12.22 11.84 12.49
C ILE A 36 11.00 12.24 13.34
N LYS A 37 10.29 13.33 12.97
CA LYS A 37 9.11 13.85 13.66
C LYS A 37 7.78 13.26 13.19
N GLN A 38 7.75 12.38 12.18
CA GLN A 38 6.49 11.72 11.82
C GLN A 38 6.14 10.65 12.86
N PRO A 39 4.94 10.72 13.48
CA PRO A 39 4.51 9.73 14.45
C PRO A 39 4.59 8.32 13.87
N ASP A 40 5.13 7.37 14.66
CA ASP A 40 5.49 6.07 14.11
C ASP A 40 4.28 5.14 13.81
N ALA A 41 3.06 5.58 14.13
CA ALA A 41 1.83 4.76 14.15
C ALA A 41 0.71 5.21 13.18
N ALA A 42 1.04 5.81 12.04
CA ALA A 42 0.05 6.23 11.05
C ALA A 42 -0.72 5.05 10.42
N THR A 43 -1.99 4.87 10.78
CA THR A 43 -2.85 3.84 10.18
C THR A 43 -3.20 4.21 8.74
N ILE A 44 -3.15 3.24 7.82
CA ILE A 44 -3.64 3.43 6.46
C ILE A 44 -5.16 3.38 6.49
N LEU A 45 -5.82 4.47 6.11
CA LEU A 45 -7.28 4.61 6.18
C LEU A 45 -7.97 4.24 4.87
N ASP A 46 -7.37 4.59 3.74
CA ASP A 46 -7.93 4.28 2.42
C ASP A 46 -6.82 3.97 1.40
N ILE A 47 -7.17 3.14 0.42
CA ILE A 47 -6.29 2.62 -0.61
C ILE A 47 -7.05 2.56 -1.94
N LYS A 48 -6.47 3.15 -2.98
CA LYS A 48 -7.00 3.10 -4.33
C LYS A 48 -5.98 2.57 -5.32
N LEU A 49 -6.39 1.55 -6.09
CA LEU A 49 -5.64 1.03 -7.22
C LEU A 49 -5.91 1.87 -8.47
N LEU A 50 -4.83 2.35 -9.10
CA LEU A 50 -4.88 3.04 -10.38
C LEU A 50 -4.38 2.09 -11.47
N GLU A 51 -5.30 1.28 -12.01
CA GLU A 51 -4.98 0.22 -12.98
C GLU A 51 -4.23 0.73 -14.21
N ARG A 52 -4.62 1.89 -14.75
CA ARG A 52 -3.99 2.46 -15.97
C ARG A 52 -2.50 2.74 -15.81
N ASN A 53 -2.08 3.14 -14.61
CA ASN A 53 -0.72 3.58 -14.36
C ASN A 53 0.08 2.60 -13.50
N LYS A 54 -0.48 1.42 -13.19
CA LYS A 54 0.10 0.43 -12.26
C LYS A 54 0.60 1.11 -10.97
N LYS A 55 -0.25 1.95 -10.38
CA LYS A 55 0.06 2.70 -9.17
C LYS A 55 -0.95 2.42 -8.07
N LEU A 56 -0.52 2.57 -6.83
CA LEU A 56 -1.37 2.59 -5.65
C LEU A 56 -1.30 3.99 -5.03
N ILE A 57 -2.44 4.53 -4.59
CA ILE A 57 -2.49 5.73 -3.75
C ILE A 57 -3.04 5.33 -2.38
N THR A 58 -2.39 5.80 -1.32
CA THR A 58 -2.81 5.57 0.08
C THR A 58 -2.90 6.87 0.84
N ILE A 59 -3.86 6.97 1.75
CA ILE A 59 -3.95 8.05 2.75
C ILE A 59 -3.88 7.47 4.16
N SER A 60 -3.19 8.18 5.05
CA SER A 60 -2.98 7.77 6.44
C SER A 60 -3.66 8.70 7.44
N SER A 61 -3.84 8.23 8.68
CA SER A 61 -4.49 8.97 9.79
C SER A 61 -3.78 10.27 10.19
N ILE A 62 -2.55 10.50 9.72
CA ILE A 62 -1.78 11.73 9.95
C ILE A 62 -1.84 12.70 8.76
N GLY A 63 -2.76 12.48 7.81
CA GLY A 63 -2.97 13.38 6.67
C GLY A 63 -1.95 13.26 5.55
N ILE A 64 -1.10 12.22 5.55
CA ILE A 64 -0.10 11.99 4.50
C ILE A 64 -0.68 11.11 3.40
N VAL A 65 -0.49 11.56 2.15
CA VAL A 65 -0.78 10.82 0.92
C VAL A 65 0.52 10.29 0.31
N GLN A 66 0.55 9.01 -0.05
CA GLN A 66 1.69 8.37 -0.70
C GLN A 66 1.26 7.66 -1.98
N THR A 67 2.16 7.60 -2.95
CA THR A 67 1.97 6.90 -4.23
C THR A 67 3.04 5.84 -4.41
N TRP A 68 2.61 4.63 -4.76
CA TRP A 68 3.46 3.46 -4.91
C TRP A 68 3.41 2.96 -6.34
N GLY A 69 4.56 2.58 -6.91
CA GLY A 69 4.59 1.87 -8.18
C GLY A 69 4.44 0.38 -7.96
N LEU A 70 3.50 -0.26 -8.67
CA LEU A 70 3.35 -1.73 -8.68
C LEU A 70 4.39 -2.42 -9.58
N ASN A 71 5.31 -1.65 -10.17
CA ASN A 71 6.41 -2.16 -10.94
C ASN A 71 7.63 -2.26 -10.01
N LYS A 72 7.95 -3.47 -9.55
CA LYS A 72 9.30 -3.81 -9.12
C LYS A 72 9.88 -4.83 -10.11
N LYS A 73 11.12 -4.58 -10.54
CA LYS A 73 11.98 -5.55 -11.22
C LYS A 73 12.34 -6.65 -10.25
#